data_AF-A0A5N6KSH3-F1
#
_entry.id   AF-A0A5N6KSH3-F1
#
_cell.length_a   1.000
_cell.length_b   1.000
_cell.length_c   1.000
_cell.angle_alpha   90.00
_cell.angle_beta   90.00
_cell.angle_gamma   90.00
#
_symmetry.space_group_name_H-M   'P 1'
#
loop_
_entity.id
_entity.type
_entity.pdbx_description
1 polymer ?
#
loop_
_entity_poly.entity_id
_entity_poly.type
_entity_poly.pdbx_seq_one_letter_code
_entity_poly.pdbx_strand_id
1 'polypeptide(L)'
;MAGTAHRRYAEIMFDVEELINDHIRRQQSGTSHHSKLKLLVPSIGTFFTPLPLRDAFVFQDRIRKISSRRFVAPSFNDIRLVLNTAQAMSLENSANGSLQLVTFDGDVTLYDDGESLLYDNPVVPRIIALMQRDVRIGIVTAAGYVEPEKYYGRLFGLLDAVQSSPKLSSQQRNNIIVMGGESNYLLRFDEKSPHRLTVVARKDWALPEMQEWRPEYIEELLDVGEQALRKCVATMDLDAHVIRKGRAVGIIPAAGKKFSREQLEETVLVTQKILEVSEAGKRLPFCAFNGGNDVFVDIGDKSWGVMACQQFFGGIEGNRTLHVGDQFLSAGANDFKARLACTTAWIASPAETVQLLDEIEQLRKEKV
;
A
#
# COMPACT_ATOMS: atom_id res chain seq x y z
N MET A 1 18.80 -32.92 12.24
CA MET A 1 19.18 -31.70 11.48
C MET A 1 18.02 -30.73 11.33
N ALA A 2 16.92 -31.10 10.67
CA ALA A 2 15.76 -30.19 10.49
C ALA A 2 15.18 -29.65 11.81
N GLY A 3 14.94 -30.51 12.81
CA GLY A 3 14.44 -30.06 14.13
C GLY A 3 15.40 -29.10 14.86
N THR A 4 16.71 -29.27 14.66
CA THR A 4 17.72 -28.35 15.21
C THR A 4 17.68 -27.00 14.51
N ALA A 5 17.57 -26.98 13.17
CA ALA A 5 17.46 -25.76 12.39
C ALA A 5 16.17 -24.99 12.72
N HIS A 6 15.03 -25.70 12.80
CA HIS A 6 13.75 -25.14 13.22
C HIS A 6 13.86 -24.41 14.56
N ARG A 7 14.40 -25.10 15.58
CA ARG A 7 14.58 -24.51 16.91
C ARG A 7 15.44 -23.24 16.88
N ARG A 8 16.58 -23.28 16.18
CA ARG A 8 17.49 -22.13 16.10
C ARG A 8 16.88 -20.93 15.37
N TYR A 9 16.16 -21.17 14.27
CA TYR A 9 15.47 -20.09 13.56
C TYR A 9 14.33 -19.49 14.40
N ALA A 10 13.57 -20.33 15.12
CA ALA A 10 12.55 -19.85 16.05
C ALA A 10 13.14 -19.02 17.21
N GLU A 11 14.29 -19.44 17.77
CA GLU A 11 15.04 -18.68 18.78
C GLU A 11 15.48 -17.32 18.24
N ILE A 12 16.07 -17.26 17.04
CA ILE A 12 16.47 -16.00 16.40
C ILE A 12 15.26 -15.09 16.19
N MET A 13 14.15 -15.61 15.68
CA MET A 13 12.92 -14.83 15.46
C MET A 13 12.38 -14.25 16.77
N PHE A 14 12.45 -15.02 17.86
CA PHE A 14 12.08 -14.54 19.19
C PHE A 14 13.00 -13.42 19.69
N ASP A 15 14.32 -13.54 19.49
CA ASP A 15 15.27 -12.50 19.87
C ASP A 15 15.01 -11.18 19.10
N VAL A 16 14.66 -11.27 17.80
CA VAL A 16 14.28 -10.10 17.00
C VAL A 16 12.94 -9.52 17.46
N GLU A 17 11.96 -10.37 17.76
CA GLU A 17 10.66 -9.96 18.31
C GLU A 17 10.84 -9.15 19.60
N GLU A 18 11.75 -9.54 20.50
CA GLU A 18 12.03 -8.78 21.72
C GLU A 18 12.68 -7.41 21.46
N LEU A 19 13.51 -7.29 20.42
CA LEU A 19 14.04 -5.99 19.98
C LEU A 19 12.92 -5.07 19.47
N ILE A 20 11.92 -5.63 18.77
CA ILE A 20 10.75 -4.90 18.28
C ILE A 20 9.87 -4.49 19.45
N ASN A 21 9.62 -5.37 20.41
CA ASN A 21 8.84 -5.07 21.61
C ASN A 21 9.50 -3.96 22.45
N ASP A 22 10.83 -3.96 22.60
CA ASP A 22 11.57 -2.84 23.22
C ASP A 22 11.40 -1.53 22.42
N HIS A 23 11.49 -1.60 21.09
CA HIS A 23 11.28 -0.44 20.23
C HIS A 23 9.88 0.16 20.41
N ILE A 24 8.84 -0.67 20.44
CA ILE A 24 7.45 -0.25 20.65
C ILE A 24 7.29 0.45 22.01
N ARG A 25 7.82 -0.12 23.10
CA ARG A 25 7.78 0.50 24.44
C ARG A 25 8.46 1.86 24.45
N ARG A 26 9.59 2.00 23.73
CA ARG A 26 10.31 3.26 23.62
C ARG A 26 9.60 4.27 22.72
N GLN A 27 8.95 3.83 21.66
CA GLN A 27 8.08 4.66 20.82
C GLN A 27 6.95 5.28 21.64
N GLN A 28 6.28 4.49 22.47
CA GLN A 28 5.19 4.95 23.34
C GLN A 28 5.65 5.98 24.40
N SER A 29 6.92 5.94 24.80
CA SER A 29 7.52 6.91 25.73
C SER A 29 8.26 8.07 25.03
N GLY A 30 8.20 8.16 23.69
CA GLY A 30 8.88 9.21 22.93
C GLY A 30 10.43 9.06 22.86
N THR A 31 10.97 7.90 23.23
CA THR A 31 12.41 7.61 23.31
C THR A 31 12.88 6.53 22.32
N SER A 32 12.14 6.31 21.22
CA SER A 32 12.46 5.27 20.22
C SER A 32 13.86 5.37 19.62
N HIS A 33 14.42 6.58 19.55
CA HIS A 33 15.80 6.85 19.10
C HIS A 33 16.87 6.19 19.97
N HIS A 34 16.55 5.82 21.23
CA HIS A 34 17.43 5.09 22.13
C HIS A 34 17.25 3.56 22.10
N SER A 35 16.33 3.04 21.28
CA SER A 35 16.15 1.59 21.16
C SER A 35 17.34 0.92 20.50
N LYS A 36 17.67 -0.30 20.93
CA LYS A 36 18.73 -1.10 20.29
C LYS A 36 18.40 -1.39 18.82
N LEU A 37 17.12 -1.59 18.51
CA LEU A 37 16.67 -1.81 17.13
C LEU A 37 16.96 -0.60 16.22
N LYS A 38 16.74 0.64 16.71
CA LYS A 38 17.03 1.85 15.94
C LYS A 38 18.53 2.03 15.67
N LEU A 39 19.39 1.61 16.62
CA LEU A 39 20.83 1.60 16.43
C LEU A 39 21.26 0.60 15.33
N LEU A 40 20.67 -0.59 15.33
CA LEU A 40 21.00 -1.66 14.36
C LEU A 40 20.41 -1.38 12.98
N VAL A 41 19.23 -0.76 12.93
CA VAL A 41 18.50 -0.43 11.69
C VAL A 41 18.08 1.05 11.75
N PRO A 42 18.97 1.99 11.37
CA PRO A 42 18.67 3.43 11.45
C PRO A 42 17.43 3.86 10.66
N SER A 43 17.08 3.13 9.61
CA SER A 43 15.90 3.37 8.76
C SER A 43 14.61 2.75 9.31
N ILE A 44 14.64 2.10 10.48
CA ILE A 44 13.44 1.50 11.08
C ILE A 44 12.41 2.58 11.40
N GLY A 45 11.17 2.28 11.02
CA GLY A 45 10.01 3.15 11.21
C GLY A 45 9.22 2.80 12.46
N THR A 46 7.98 3.28 12.48
CA THR A 46 7.00 3.06 13.53
C THR A 46 6.46 1.64 13.47
N PHE A 47 6.29 1.00 14.62
CA PHE A 47 5.50 -0.23 14.74
C PHE A 47 4.14 0.09 15.34
N PHE A 48 3.08 -0.39 14.69
CA PHE A 48 1.69 -0.20 15.15
C PHE A 48 1.21 -1.34 16.04
N THR A 49 1.79 -2.52 15.89
CA THR A 49 1.46 -3.72 16.67
C THR A 49 2.75 -4.44 17.08
N PRO A 50 2.73 -5.24 18.16
CA PRO A 50 3.73 -6.30 18.37
C PRO A 50 3.80 -7.21 17.14
N LEU A 51 4.91 -7.92 16.94
CA LEU A 51 5.05 -8.90 15.86
C LEU A 51 5.49 -10.25 16.45
N PRO A 52 4.60 -11.26 16.55
CA PRO A 52 4.92 -12.59 17.06
C PRO A 52 5.74 -13.37 16.02
N LEU A 53 6.99 -12.93 15.78
CA LEU A 53 7.86 -13.46 14.74
C LEU A 53 8.17 -14.94 14.96
N ARG A 54 8.29 -15.37 16.22
CA ARG A 54 8.52 -16.80 16.52
C ARG A 54 7.35 -17.65 16.02
N ASP A 55 6.13 -17.27 16.36
CA ASP A 55 4.92 -18.02 16.00
C ASP A 55 4.66 -17.94 14.50
N ALA A 56 4.88 -16.77 13.89
CA ALA A 56 4.78 -16.57 12.46
C ALA A 56 5.80 -17.44 11.68
N PHE A 57 7.02 -17.55 12.20
CA PHE A 57 8.02 -18.47 11.63
C PHE A 57 7.57 -19.93 11.75
N VAL A 58 7.08 -20.36 12.91
CA VAL A 58 6.57 -21.73 13.09
C VAL A 58 5.43 -22.03 12.11
N PHE A 59 4.53 -21.07 11.92
CA PHE A 59 3.43 -21.18 10.96
C PHE A 59 3.93 -21.33 9.52
N GLN A 60 4.81 -20.43 9.05
CA GLN A 60 5.34 -20.48 7.69
C GLN A 60 6.26 -21.69 7.47
N ASP A 61 7.04 -22.11 8.47
CA ASP A 61 7.89 -23.29 8.37
C ASP A 61 7.08 -24.58 8.21
N ARG A 62 5.88 -24.66 8.81
CA ARG A 62 4.97 -25.80 8.62
C ARG A 62 4.55 -25.95 7.15
N ILE A 63 4.32 -24.84 6.46
CA ILE A 63 3.83 -24.77 5.08
C ILE A 63 5.01 -24.94 4.10
N ARG A 64 6.04 -24.10 4.26
CA ARG A 64 7.14 -23.94 3.29
C ARG A 64 8.35 -24.82 3.58
N LYS A 65 8.36 -25.50 4.73
CA LYS A 65 9.45 -26.39 5.17
C LYS A 65 10.82 -25.70 5.13
N ILE A 66 10.86 -24.43 5.51
CA ILE A 66 12.03 -23.55 5.51
C ILE A 66 13.24 -24.23 6.15
N SER A 67 13.05 -24.77 7.37
CA SER A 67 14.06 -25.42 8.21
C SER A 67 14.46 -26.82 7.75
N SER A 68 13.67 -27.43 6.87
CA SER A 68 13.91 -28.78 6.37
C SER A 68 14.80 -28.79 5.11
N ARG A 69 15.03 -27.62 4.50
CA ARG A 69 15.94 -27.46 3.37
C ARG A 69 17.38 -27.75 3.79
N ARG A 70 18.11 -28.52 2.98
CA ARG A 70 19.50 -28.95 3.29
C ARG A 70 20.56 -28.00 2.75
N PHE A 71 20.32 -27.42 1.58
CA PHE A 71 21.32 -26.66 0.82
C PHE A 71 20.92 -25.21 0.57
N VAL A 72 19.69 -24.84 0.93
CA VAL A 72 19.12 -23.51 0.69
C VAL A 72 18.70 -22.94 2.04
N ALA A 73 19.36 -21.87 2.47
CA ALA A 73 19.03 -21.13 3.67
C ALA A 73 17.70 -20.36 3.49
N PRO A 74 17.09 -19.85 4.58
CA PRO A 74 15.98 -18.90 4.48
C PRO A 74 16.30 -17.74 3.52
N SER A 75 15.44 -17.53 2.53
CA SER A 75 15.57 -16.48 1.54
C SER A 75 14.94 -15.17 2.03
N PHE A 76 15.18 -14.08 1.31
CA PHE A 76 14.48 -12.82 1.51
C PHE A 76 12.96 -12.99 1.53
N ASN A 77 12.42 -13.74 0.56
CA ASN A 77 10.97 -13.98 0.46
C ASN A 77 10.44 -14.80 1.65
N ASP A 78 11.22 -15.76 2.17
CA ASP A 78 10.80 -16.49 3.37
C ASP A 78 10.64 -15.55 4.57
N ILE A 79 11.58 -14.62 4.76
CA ILE A 79 11.51 -13.64 5.86
C ILE A 79 10.38 -12.63 5.64
N ARG A 80 10.19 -12.15 4.41
CA ARG A 80 9.09 -11.25 4.03
C ARG A 80 7.73 -11.88 4.36
N LEU A 81 7.54 -13.15 4.04
CA LEU A 81 6.29 -13.86 4.30
C LEU A 81 6.09 -14.14 5.79
N VAL A 82 7.16 -14.45 6.54
CA VAL A 82 7.08 -14.52 8.02
C VAL A 82 6.64 -13.19 8.62
N LEU A 83 7.16 -12.06 8.13
CA LEU A 83 6.75 -10.73 8.58
C LEU A 83 5.29 -10.41 8.21
N ASN A 84 4.82 -10.81 7.03
CA ASN A 84 3.41 -10.67 6.64
C ASN A 84 2.51 -11.47 7.58
N THR A 85 2.85 -12.73 7.85
CA THR A 85 2.09 -13.58 8.78
C THR A 85 2.10 -13.00 10.19
N ALA A 86 3.23 -12.46 10.67
CA ALA A 86 3.29 -11.84 12.00
C ALA A 86 2.33 -10.64 12.13
N GLN A 87 2.24 -9.81 11.09
CA GLN A 87 1.29 -8.70 11.06
C GLN A 87 -0.16 -9.20 11.06
N ALA A 88 -0.48 -10.19 10.22
CA ALA A 88 -1.81 -10.81 10.19
C ALA A 88 -2.18 -11.42 11.56
N MET A 89 -1.26 -12.14 12.20
CA MET A 89 -1.44 -12.72 13.54
C MET A 89 -1.77 -11.65 14.59
N SER A 90 -1.05 -10.53 14.55
CA SER A 90 -1.24 -9.43 15.48
C SER A 90 -2.56 -8.70 15.29
N LEU A 91 -2.98 -8.46 14.05
CA LEU A 91 -4.24 -7.79 13.71
C LEU A 91 -5.48 -8.65 14.00
N GLU A 92 -5.35 -9.96 13.90
CA GLU A 92 -6.42 -10.86 14.30
C GLU A 92 -6.41 -11.11 15.82
N ASN A 93 -5.39 -10.66 16.58
CA ASN A 93 -5.31 -10.88 18.02
C ASN A 93 -6.18 -9.85 18.74
N SER A 94 -7.25 -10.31 19.39
CA SER A 94 -8.24 -9.47 20.06
C SER A 94 -7.64 -8.56 21.14
N ALA A 95 -6.48 -8.91 21.72
CA ALA A 95 -5.77 -8.06 22.67
C ALA A 95 -5.22 -6.75 22.06
N ASN A 96 -5.00 -6.72 20.74
CA ASN A 96 -4.45 -5.57 20.02
C ASN A 96 -5.52 -4.75 19.26
N GLY A 97 -6.79 -5.13 19.36
CA GLY A 97 -7.87 -4.65 18.49
C GLY A 97 -7.96 -5.48 17.22
N SER A 98 -9.18 -5.87 16.83
CA SER A 98 -9.40 -6.62 15.58
C SER A 98 -9.12 -5.76 14.35
N LEU A 99 -8.74 -6.40 13.25
CA LEU A 99 -8.66 -5.81 11.93
C LEU A 99 -9.99 -5.10 11.56
N GLN A 100 -9.92 -3.81 11.24
CA GLN A 100 -11.09 -2.98 10.89
C GLN A 100 -11.02 -2.40 9.48
N LEU A 101 -9.82 -2.19 8.94
CA LEU A 101 -9.60 -1.67 7.59
C LEU A 101 -8.50 -2.47 6.89
N VAL A 102 -8.77 -2.92 5.67
CA VAL A 102 -7.73 -3.37 4.75
C VAL A 102 -7.68 -2.39 3.59
N THR A 103 -6.51 -1.84 3.33
CA THR A 103 -6.24 -1.09 2.12
C THR A 103 -5.42 -1.94 1.17
N PHE A 104 -5.73 -1.86 -0.12
CA PHE A 104 -5.02 -2.57 -1.17
C PHE A 104 -4.44 -1.55 -2.13
N ASP A 105 -3.20 -1.77 -2.54
CA ASP A 105 -2.75 -1.22 -3.80
C ASP A 105 -3.53 -1.84 -4.98
N GLY A 106 -3.60 -1.14 -6.10
CA GLY A 106 -4.25 -1.61 -7.32
C GLY A 106 -3.37 -2.60 -8.09
N ASP A 107 -2.54 -2.06 -8.98
CA ASP A 107 -1.68 -2.82 -9.88
C ASP A 107 -0.73 -3.74 -9.12
N VAL A 108 -0.50 -4.95 -9.66
CA VAL A 108 0.39 -6.00 -9.15
C VAL A 108 0.00 -6.55 -7.76
N THR A 109 -1.08 -6.01 -7.18
CA THR A 109 -1.63 -6.41 -5.89
C THR A 109 -2.98 -7.09 -6.01
N LEU A 110 -3.93 -6.46 -6.72
CA LEU A 110 -5.26 -7.03 -6.95
C LEU A 110 -5.37 -7.73 -8.31
N TYR A 111 -4.62 -7.24 -9.30
CA TYR A 111 -4.61 -7.70 -10.69
C TYR A 111 -3.23 -7.46 -11.29
N ASP A 112 -2.92 -8.13 -12.39
CA ASP A 112 -1.64 -7.94 -13.10
C ASP A 112 -1.53 -6.54 -13.68
N ASP A 113 -0.30 -6.07 -13.90
CA ASP A 113 0.01 -4.69 -14.31
C ASP A 113 -0.78 -4.28 -15.57
N GLY A 114 -1.55 -3.19 -15.47
CA GLY A 114 -2.36 -2.67 -16.56
C GLY A 114 -3.67 -3.43 -16.82
N GLU A 115 -3.95 -4.52 -16.10
CA GLU A 115 -5.18 -5.30 -16.25
C GLU A 115 -6.34 -4.82 -15.38
N SER A 116 -7.52 -5.40 -15.57
CA SER A 116 -8.72 -5.07 -14.77
C SER A 116 -9.08 -6.22 -13.86
N LEU A 117 -9.66 -5.90 -12.71
CA LEU A 117 -10.15 -6.89 -11.76
C LEU A 117 -11.42 -7.55 -12.29
N LEU A 118 -11.29 -8.77 -12.79
CA LEU A 118 -12.41 -9.57 -13.29
C LEU A 118 -13.24 -10.20 -12.15
N TYR A 119 -14.48 -10.57 -12.46
CA TYR A 119 -15.42 -11.14 -11.49
C TYR A 119 -15.00 -12.52 -10.95
N ASP A 120 -14.27 -13.29 -11.76
CA ASP A 120 -13.77 -14.63 -11.45
C ASP A 120 -12.39 -14.59 -10.76
N ASN A 121 -11.82 -13.40 -10.57
CA ASN A 121 -10.55 -13.26 -9.87
C ASN A 121 -10.69 -13.79 -8.43
N PRO A 122 -9.79 -14.70 -7.99
CA PRO A 122 -9.88 -15.35 -6.69
C PRO A 122 -9.85 -14.39 -5.50
N VAL A 123 -9.34 -13.17 -5.64
CA VAL A 123 -9.32 -12.16 -4.56
C VAL A 123 -10.72 -11.62 -4.23
N VAL A 124 -11.61 -11.52 -5.23
CA VAL A 124 -12.96 -10.94 -5.09
C VAL A 124 -13.77 -11.62 -3.97
N PRO A 125 -13.94 -12.96 -3.95
CA PRO A 125 -14.67 -13.60 -2.86
C PRO A 125 -14.03 -13.44 -1.47
N ARG A 126 -12.70 -13.23 -1.38
CA ARG A 126 -12.02 -12.95 -0.10
C ARG A 126 -12.30 -11.53 0.39
N ILE A 127 -12.28 -10.54 -0.50
CA ILE A 127 -12.66 -9.17 -0.15
C ILE A 127 -14.13 -9.13 0.31
N ILE A 128 -15.02 -9.84 -0.39
CA ILE A 128 -16.42 -9.97 0.04
C ILE A 128 -16.54 -10.65 1.42
N ALA A 129 -15.70 -11.63 1.73
CA ALA A 129 -15.67 -12.27 3.06
C ALA A 129 -15.17 -11.33 4.16
N LEU A 130 -14.20 -10.45 3.88
CA LEU A 130 -13.79 -9.38 4.79
C LEU A 130 -14.96 -8.40 5.04
N MET A 131 -15.66 -7.97 3.99
CA MET A 131 -16.79 -7.04 4.11
C MET A 131 -17.97 -7.62 4.90
N GLN A 132 -18.22 -8.93 4.80
CA GLN A 132 -19.23 -9.64 5.64
C GLN A 132 -18.93 -9.55 7.13
N ARG A 133 -17.67 -9.33 7.50
CA ARG A 133 -17.20 -9.17 8.88
C ARG A 133 -17.15 -7.70 9.31
N ASP A 134 -17.73 -6.80 8.51
CA ASP A 134 -17.63 -5.36 8.68
C ASP A 134 -16.19 -4.84 8.60
N VAL A 135 -15.28 -5.53 7.92
CA VAL A 135 -13.98 -4.94 7.59
C VAL A 135 -14.17 -3.96 6.43
N ARG A 136 -13.62 -2.75 6.58
CA ARG A 136 -13.63 -1.70 5.56
C ARG A 136 -12.54 -1.95 4.54
N ILE A 137 -12.78 -1.56 3.30
CA ILE A 137 -11.90 -1.79 2.16
C ILE A 137 -11.56 -0.44 1.53
N GLY A 138 -10.27 -0.13 1.42
CA GLY A 138 -9.79 1.01 0.64
C GLY A 138 -8.93 0.53 -0.52
N ILE A 139 -9.22 0.94 -1.75
CA ILE A 139 -8.34 0.67 -2.89
C ILE A 139 -7.54 1.93 -3.16
N VAL A 140 -6.25 1.93 -2.85
CA VAL A 140 -5.36 3.09 -2.94
C VAL A 140 -4.47 2.91 -4.16
N THR A 141 -4.64 3.73 -5.19
CA THR A 141 -3.94 3.58 -6.47
C THR A 141 -3.28 4.86 -6.91
N ALA A 142 -2.11 4.74 -7.55
CA ALA A 142 -1.42 5.83 -8.22
C ALA A 142 -2.22 6.39 -9.41
N ALA A 143 -3.15 5.61 -9.97
CA ALA A 143 -4.02 6.09 -11.05
C ALA A 143 -4.92 7.23 -10.57
N GLY A 144 -4.62 8.46 -11.01
CA GLY A 144 -5.35 9.68 -10.67
C GLY A 144 -6.26 10.17 -11.80
N TYR A 145 -7.57 9.95 -11.65
CA TYR A 145 -8.64 10.38 -12.56
C TYR A 145 -9.73 11.12 -11.77
N VAL A 146 -10.42 12.04 -12.43
CA VAL A 146 -11.61 12.66 -11.84
C VAL A 146 -12.85 11.81 -12.14
N GLU A 147 -12.82 11.08 -13.25
CA GLU A 147 -13.97 10.36 -13.80
C GLU A 147 -14.14 8.99 -13.15
N PRO A 148 -15.28 8.69 -12.50
CA PRO A 148 -15.56 7.39 -11.90
C PRO A 148 -15.49 6.22 -12.88
N GLU A 149 -15.82 6.45 -14.15
CA GLU A 149 -15.80 5.45 -15.22
C GLU A 149 -14.43 4.77 -15.36
N LYS A 150 -13.33 5.53 -15.24
CA LYS A 150 -11.97 4.99 -15.39
C LYS A 150 -11.60 4.04 -14.24
N TYR A 151 -12.01 4.38 -13.02
CA TYR A 151 -11.86 3.49 -11.87
C TYR A 151 -12.72 2.24 -12.00
N TYR A 152 -13.98 2.40 -12.44
CA TYR A 152 -14.86 1.27 -12.71
C TYR A 152 -14.28 0.33 -13.76
N GLY A 153 -13.72 0.86 -14.86
CA GLY A 153 -13.07 0.05 -15.89
C GLY A 153 -12.00 -0.89 -15.33
N ARG A 154 -11.24 -0.46 -14.31
CA ARG A 154 -10.23 -1.30 -13.64
C ARG A 154 -10.79 -2.21 -12.54
N LEU A 155 -11.94 -1.88 -11.95
CA LEU A 155 -12.45 -2.51 -10.72
C LEU A 155 -13.84 -3.15 -10.86
N PHE A 156 -14.41 -3.20 -12.06
CA PHE A 156 -15.81 -3.60 -12.29
C PHE A 156 -16.14 -4.96 -11.69
N GLY A 157 -15.25 -5.95 -11.79
CA GLY A 157 -15.49 -7.30 -11.26
C GLY A 157 -15.71 -7.32 -9.75
N LEU A 158 -15.01 -6.47 -9.00
CA LEU A 158 -15.23 -6.32 -7.56
C LEU A 158 -16.46 -5.46 -7.25
N LEU A 159 -16.61 -4.32 -7.92
CA LEU A 159 -17.72 -3.39 -7.66
C LEU A 159 -19.08 -4.03 -7.97
N ASP A 160 -19.18 -4.76 -9.08
CA ASP A 160 -20.39 -5.48 -9.45
C ASP A 160 -20.63 -6.68 -8.53
N ALA A 161 -19.58 -7.37 -8.08
CA ALA A 161 -19.71 -8.43 -7.07
C ALA A 161 -20.21 -7.88 -5.72
N VAL A 162 -19.77 -6.68 -5.29
CA VAL A 162 -20.29 -6.01 -4.09
C VAL A 162 -21.78 -5.68 -4.28
N GLN A 163 -22.15 -5.10 -5.42
CA GLN A 163 -23.54 -4.75 -5.76
C GLN A 163 -24.47 -5.95 -5.75
N SER A 164 -24.05 -7.06 -6.38
CA SER A 164 -24.89 -8.24 -6.59
C SER A 164 -24.82 -9.25 -5.45
N SER A 165 -23.90 -9.09 -4.49
CA SER A 165 -23.70 -10.06 -3.41
C SER A 165 -24.94 -10.16 -2.52
N PRO A 166 -25.54 -11.36 -2.38
CA PRO A 166 -26.61 -11.60 -1.43
C PRO A 166 -26.07 -11.76 0.00
N LYS A 167 -24.75 -11.84 0.17
CA LYS A 167 -24.10 -12.04 1.47
C LYS A 167 -23.82 -10.74 2.22
N LEU A 168 -23.90 -9.60 1.53
CA LEU A 168 -23.63 -8.28 2.11
C LEU A 168 -24.93 -7.57 2.42
N SER A 169 -25.02 -6.99 3.62
CA SER A 169 -26.07 -6.03 3.94
C SER A 169 -25.88 -4.73 3.16
N SER A 170 -26.93 -3.91 3.06
CA SER A 170 -26.83 -2.57 2.46
C SER A 170 -25.77 -1.70 3.16
N GLN A 171 -25.60 -1.85 4.47
CA GLN A 171 -24.55 -1.14 5.20
C GLN A 171 -23.15 -1.64 4.80
N GLN A 172 -22.96 -2.96 4.74
CA GLN A 172 -21.67 -3.56 4.40
C GLN A 172 -21.22 -3.23 2.97
N ARG A 173 -22.14 -3.04 2.02
CA ARG A 173 -21.79 -2.59 0.67
C ARG A 173 -21.15 -1.19 0.65
N ASN A 174 -21.43 -0.35 1.64
CA ASN A 174 -20.80 0.95 1.79
C ASN A 174 -19.41 0.89 2.44
N ASN A 175 -18.93 -0.29 2.84
CA ASN A 175 -17.60 -0.47 3.44
C ASN A 175 -16.47 -0.52 2.39
N ILE A 176 -16.66 0.04 1.19
CA ILE A 176 -15.62 0.10 0.15
C ILE A 176 -15.50 1.51 -0.44
N ILE A 177 -14.25 1.98 -0.54
CA ILE A 177 -13.87 3.26 -1.18
C ILE A 177 -12.68 3.04 -2.11
N VAL A 178 -12.52 3.96 -3.06
CA VAL A 178 -11.35 4.06 -3.94
C VAL A 178 -10.67 5.39 -3.68
N MET A 179 -9.37 5.34 -3.40
CA MET A 179 -8.48 6.50 -3.28
C MET A 179 -7.55 6.52 -4.49
N GLY A 180 -7.78 7.46 -5.39
CA GLY A 180 -7.03 7.62 -6.63
C GLY A 180 -6.02 8.75 -6.60
N GLY A 181 -4.99 8.62 -7.45
CA GLY A 181 -3.86 9.55 -7.51
C GLY A 181 -3.13 9.61 -6.17
N GLU A 182 -2.94 8.43 -5.56
CA GLU A 182 -2.42 8.16 -4.21
C GLU A 182 -3.24 8.74 -3.06
N SER A 183 -3.52 10.05 -3.09
CA SER A 183 -4.25 10.79 -2.05
C SER A 183 -5.01 12.00 -2.61
N ASN A 184 -5.47 11.91 -3.86
CA ASN A 184 -6.02 13.07 -4.58
C ASN A 184 -7.52 13.01 -4.84
N TYR A 185 -8.08 11.82 -5.04
CA TYR A 185 -9.50 11.62 -5.37
C TYR A 185 -10.10 10.50 -4.54
N LEU A 186 -11.09 10.80 -3.70
CA LEU A 186 -11.87 9.79 -3.00
C LEU A 186 -13.18 9.52 -3.75
N LEU A 187 -13.44 8.26 -4.04
CA LEU A 187 -14.71 7.78 -4.57
C LEU A 187 -15.31 6.78 -3.58
N ARG A 188 -16.61 6.92 -3.33
CA ARG A 188 -17.37 5.96 -2.53
C ARG A 188 -18.23 5.08 -3.42
N PHE A 189 -18.51 3.87 -2.96
CA PHE A 189 -19.51 3.02 -3.58
C PHE A 189 -20.88 3.70 -3.58
N ASP A 190 -21.58 3.60 -4.71
CA ASP A 190 -22.92 4.15 -4.91
C ASP A 190 -23.72 3.25 -5.84
N GLU A 191 -24.67 2.50 -5.27
CA GLU A 191 -25.50 1.55 -6.01
C GLU A 191 -26.27 2.20 -7.18
N LYS A 192 -26.58 3.49 -7.06
CA LYS A 192 -27.38 4.25 -8.03
C LYS A 192 -26.54 4.85 -9.15
N SER A 193 -25.22 4.93 -8.97
CA SER A 193 -24.30 5.42 -9.98
C SER A 193 -24.11 4.39 -11.10
N PRO A 194 -24.07 4.79 -12.38
CA PRO A 194 -23.85 3.87 -13.50
C PRO A 194 -22.51 3.12 -13.39
N HIS A 195 -21.52 3.72 -12.74
CA HIS A 195 -20.18 3.16 -12.54
C HIS A 195 -19.95 2.65 -11.11
N ARG A 196 -21.03 2.50 -10.32
CA ARG A 196 -20.99 2.09 -8.90
C ARG A 196 -20.16 2.98 -7.99
N LEU A 197 -19.72 4.13 -8.48
CA LEU A 197 -18.81 5.04 -7.79
C LEU A 197 -19.30 6.48 -7.95
N THR A 198 -19.22 7.23 -6.86
CA THR A 198 -19.49 8.67 -6.85
C THR A 198 -18.33 9.39 -6.15
N VAL A 199 -17.86 10.47 -6.77
CA VAL A 199 -16.78 11.31 -6.22
C VAL A 199 -17.25 11.97 -4.92
N VAL A 200 -16.41 11.92 -3.90
CA VAL A 200 -16.63 12.62 -2.63
C VAL A 200 -15.85 13.94 -2.66
N ALA A 201 -16.51 15.05 -2.30
CA ALA A 201 -15.88 16.35 -2.32
C ALA A 201 -14.69 16.40 -1.36
N ARG A 202 -13.57 16.99 -1.79
CA ARG A 202 -12.30 16.99 -1.03
C ARG A 202 -12.44 17.46 0.43
N LYS A 203 -13.27 18.47 0.67
CA LYS A 203 -13.54 19.01 2.02
C LYS A 203 -14.13 17.99 3.00
N ASP A 204 -14.76 16.92 2.50
CA ASP A 204 -15.47 15.93 3.31
C ASP A 204 -14.56 14.77 3.75
N TRP A 205 -13.32 14.69 3.23
CA TRP A 205 -12.40 13.58 3.51
C TRP A 205 -10.92 13.96 3.65
N ALA A 206 -10.49 15.10 3.10
CA ALA A 206 -9.10 15.52 3.20
C ALA A 206 -8.71 15.75 4.66
N LEU A 207 -7.55 15.23 5.04
CA LEU A 207 -6.98 15.42 6.38
C LEU A 207 -6.74 16.91 6.66
N PRO A 208 -6.74 17.34 7.93
CA PRO A 208 -6.51 18.74 8.29
C PRO A 208 -5.28 19.34 7.62
N GLU A 209 -4.17 18.61 7.61
CA GLU A 209 -2.90 19.02 7.01
C GLU A 209 -3.01 19.14 5.48
N MET A 210 -3.82 18.29 4.83
CA MET A 210 -4.08 18.36 3.39
C MET A 210 -4.90 19.59 2.99
N GLN A 211 -5.65 20.18 3.93
CA GLN A 211 -6.42 21.40 3.72
C GLN A 211 -5.54 22.65 3.83
N GLU A 212 -4.39 22.55 4.50
CA GLU A 212 -3.40 23.63 4.62
C GLU A 212 -2.48 23.75 3.38
N TRP A 213 -2.56 22.80 2.45
CA TRP A 213 -1.80 22.82 1.19
C TRP A 213 -2.26 23.97 0.30
N ARG A 214 -1.47 25.04 0.32
CA ARG A 214 -1.80 26.28 -0.39
C ARG A 214 -1.66 26.11 -1.91
N PRO A 215 -2.55 26.73 -2.72
CA PRO A 215 -2.46 26.67 -4.17
C PRO A 215 -1.10 27.10 -4.71
N GLU A 216 -0.47 28.11 -4.11
CA GLU A 216 0.83 28.63 -4.56
C GLU A 216 1.94 27.58 -4.39
N TYR A 217 1.91 26.81 -3.30
CA TYR A 217 2.90 25.75 -3.06
C TYR A 217 2.68 24.55 -3.97
N ILE A 218 1.42 24.25 -4.31
CA ILE A 218 1.06 23.23 -5.29
C ILE A 218 1.64 23.59 -6.65
N GLU A 219 1.40 24.80 -7.14
CA GLU A 219 1.92 25.25 -8.44
C GLU A 219 3.45 25.28 -8.45
N GLU A 220 4.10 25.77 -7.40
CA GLU A 220 5.58 25.77 -7.31
C GLU A 220 6.17 24.35 -7.39
N LEU A 221 5.58 23.37 -6.70
CA LEU A 221 6.06 22.00 -6.76
C LEU A 221 5.87 21.40 -8.15
N LEU A 222 4.69 21.60 -8.75
CA LEU A 222 4.38 21.11 -10.09
C LEU A 222 5.29 21.76 -11.15
N ASP A 223 5.63 23.04 -11.00
CA ASP A 223 6.57 23.74 -11.90
C ASP A 223 7.97 23.12 -11.85
N VAL A 224 8.49 22.85 -10.65
CA VAL A 224 9.80 22.20 -10.47
C VAL A 224 9.77 20.77 -11.05
N GLY A 225 8.69 20.02 -10.78
CA GLY A 225 8.50 18.69 -11.33
C GLY A 225 8.41 18.68 -12.85
N GLU A 226 7.63 19.59 -13.44
CA GLU A 226 7.49 19.74 -14.89
C GLU A 226 8.82 20.08 -15.55
N GLN A 227 9.59 21.01 -14.96
CA GLN A 227 10.91 21.39 -15.46
C GLN A 227 11.90 20.21 -15.41
N ALA A 228 11.91 19.44 -14.32
CA ALA A 228 12.72 18.24 -14.20
C ALA A 228 12.37 17.21 -15.29
N LEU A 229 11.08 16.91 -15.47
CA LEU A 229 10.58 15.99 -16.48
C LEU A 229 10.95 16.45 -17.90
N ARG A 230 10.74 17.73 -18.22
CA ARG A 230 11.13 18.31 -19.52
C ARG A 230 12.63 18.17 -19.79
N LYS A 231 13.46 18.32 -18.76
CA LYS A 231 14.91 18.13 -18.87
C LYS A 231 15.27 16.68 -19.14
N CYS A 232 14.63 15.71 -18.47
CA CYS A 232 14.79 14.29 -18.74
C CYS A 232 14.40 13.95 -20.18
N VAL A 233 13.24 14.42 -20.64
CA VAL A 233 12.75 14.25 -22.01
C VAL A 233 13.78 14.76 -23.03
N ALA A 234 14.30 15.97 -22.84
CA ALA A 234 15.30 16.55 -23.75
C ALA A 234 16.66 15.84 -23.69
N THR A 235 17.09 15.39 -22.51
CA THR A 235 18.41 14.79 -22.30
C THR A 235 18.49 13.38 -22.86
N MET A 236 17.40 12.61 -22.75
CA MET A 236 17.31 11.23 -23.24
C MET A 236 16.61 11.12 -24.60
N ASP A 237 16.26 12.25 -25.23
CA ASP A 237 15.51 12.33 -26.49
C ASP A 237 14.24 11.45 -26.49
N LEU A 238 13.45 11.57 -25.41
CA LEU A 238 12.25 10.77 -25.24
C LEU A 238 11.11 11.29 -26.14
N ASP A 239 10.48 10.39 -26.89
CA ASP A 239 9.25 10.68 -27.64
C ASP A 239 8.05 10.72 -26.66
N ALA A 240 7.95 11.84 -25.94
CA ALA A 240 7.10 12.00 -24.77
C ALA A 240 6.24 13.27 -24.80
N HIS A 241 5.05 13.19 -24.22
CA HIS A 241 4.21 14.34 -23.91
C HIS A 241 4.17 14.58 -22.41
N VAL A 242 4.40 15.83 -22.01
CA VAL A 242 4.25 16.27 -20.62
C VAL A 242 2.77 16.55 -20.34
N ILE A 243 2.23 15.97 -19.28
CA ILE A 243 0.85 16.14 -18.82
C ILE A 243 0.87 16.79 -17.44
N ARG A 244 0.09 17.87 -17.28
CA ARG A 244 -0.14 18.51 -15.99
C ARG A 244 -1.61 18.39 -15.59
N LYS A 245 -1.84 17.98 -14.34
CA LYS A 245 -3.14 17.88 -13.65
C LYS A 245 -3.11 18.82 -12.45
N GLY A 246 -4.26 19.01 -11.78
CA GLY A 246 -4.36 19.93 -10.63
C GLY A 246 -3.50 19.58 -9.41
N ARG A 247 -3.01 18.33 -9.29
CA ARG A 247 -2.12 17.87 -8.20
C ARG A 247 -1.10 16.83 -8.66
N ALA A 248 -0.82 16.81 -9.96
CA ALA A 248 0.14 15.87 -10.52
C ALA A 248 0.76 16.40 -11.81
N VAL A 249 1.99 16.01 -12.11
CA VAL A 249 2.64 16.28 -13.39
C VAL A 249 3.42 15.05 -13.83
N GLY A 250 3.41 14.73 -15.11
CA GLY A 250 4.03 13.51 -15.61
C GLY A 250 4.38 13.54 -17.08
N ILE A 251 4.97 12.46 -17.57
CA ILE A 251 5.24 12.22 -18.98
C ILE A 251 4.60 10.91 -19.42
N ILE A 252 3.99 10.94 -20.59
CA ILE A 252 3.48 9.73 -21.28
C ILE A 252 4.20 9.59 -22.63
N PRO A 253 4.35 8.37 -23.16
CA PRO A 253 4.93 8.18 -24.47
C PRO A 253 3.97 8.64 -25.57
N ALA A 254 4.52 9.05 -26.71
CA ALA A 254 3.73 9.31 -27.91
C ALA A 254 2.93 8.06 -28.35
N ALA A 255 1.87 8.26 -29.13
CA ALA A 255 0.97 7.19 -29.51
C ALA A 255 1.70 5.99 -30.16
N GLY A 256 1.51 4.80 -29.60
CA GLY A 256 2.13 3.56 -30.07
C GLY A 256 3.59 3.37 -29.65
N LYS A 257 4.15 4.26 -28.82
CA LYS A 257 5.50 4.13 -28.25
C LYS A 257 5.44 3.59 -26.82
N LYS A 258 6.58 3.10 -26.35
CA LYS A 258 6.82 2.69 -24.97
C LYS A 258 8.19 3.18 -24.52
N PHE A 259 8.29 3.58 -23.26
CA PHE A 259 9.60 3.82 -22.65
C PHE A 259 10.23 2.49 -22.26
N SER A 260 11.57 2.42 -22.30
CA SER A 260 12.28 1.33 -21.64
C SER A 260 12.18 1.50 -20.12
N ARG A 261 12.35 0.40 -19.38
CA ARG A 261 12.35 0.47 -17.92
C ARG A 261 13.42 1.43 -17.43
N GLU A 262 14.62 1.37 -17.99
CA GLU A 262 15.74 2.22 -17.62
C GLU A 262 15.44 3.71 -17.82
N GLN A 263 14.72 4.07 -18.89
CA GLN A 263 14.30 5.46 -19.14
C GLN A 263 13.30 5.95 -18.09
N LEU A 264 12.34 5.10 -17.70
CA LEU A 264 11.36 5.39 -16.65
C LEU A 264 12.06 5.58 -15.30
N GLU A 265 12.93 4.65 -14.94
CA GLU A 265 13.70 4.63 -13.69
C GLU A 265 14.61 5.85 -13.56
N GLU A 266 15.38 6.18 -14.60
CA GLU A 266 16.24 7.37 -14.63
C GLU A 266 15.40 8.64 -14.45
N THR A 267 14.28 8.76 -15.16
CA THR A 267 13.39 9.92 -15.07
C THR A 267 12.83 10.08 -13.66
N VAL A 268 12.38 8.99 -13.03
CA VAL A 268 11.87 9.00 -11.65
C VAL A 268 12.96 9.44 -10.68
N LEU A 269 14.15 8.81 -10.73
CA LEU A 269 15.23 9.09 -9.80
C LEU A 269 15.74 10.53 -9.91
N VAL A 270 15.88 11.06 -11.13
CA VAL A 270 16.28 12.45 -11.35
C VAL A 270 15.22 13.42 -10.84
N THR A 271 13.95 13.18 -11.18
CA THR A 271 12.85 14.06 -10.79
C THR A 271 12.66 14.07 -9.27
N GLN A 272 12.66 12.88 -8.65
CA GLN A 272 12.64 12.70 -7.21
C GLN A 272 13.77 13.50 -6.55
N LYS A 273 15.01 13.35 -7.05
CA LYS A 273 16.17 14.00 -6.43
C LYS A 273 16.12 15.53 -6.53
N ILE A 274 15.66 16.06 -7.66
CA ILE A 274 15.49 17.51 -7.87
C ILE A 274 14.44 18.05 -6.89
N LEU A 275 13.30 17.37 -6.75
CA LEU A 275 12.24 17.80 -5.85
C LEU A 275 12.69 17.73 -4.38
N GLU A 276 13.36 16.65 -3.96
CA GLU A 276 13.86 16.48 -2.59
C GLU A 276 14.78 17.62 -2.11
N VAL A 277 15.60 18.18 -3.00
CA VAL A 277 16.52 19.27 -2.67
C VAL A 277 15.93 20.66 -2.85
N SER A 278 14.79 20.77 -3.54
CA SER A 278 14.10 22.04 -3.79
C SER A 278 13.35 22.56 -2.56
N GLU A 279 13.15 23.88 -2.47
CA GLU A 279 12.32 24.47 -1.42
C GLU A 279 10.83 24.11 -1.56
N ALA A 280 10.37 23.82 -2.78
CA ALA A 280 9.00 23.37 -3.03
C ALA A 280 8.78 21.96 -2.46
N GLY A 281 9.68 21.01 -2.74
CA GLY A 281 9.59 19.63 -2.27
C GLY A 281 9.81 19.45 -0.77
N LYS A 282 10.35 20.45 -0.08
CA LYS A 282 10.40 20.48 1.40
C LYS A 282 9.09 20.93 2.04
N ARG A 283 8.21 21.61 1.29
CA ARG A 283 6.96 22.20 1.79
C ARG A 283 5.76 21.28 1.64
N LEU A 284 5.72 20.46 0.60
CA LEU A 284 4.64 19.53 0.34
C LEU A 284 5.16 18.10 0.20
N PRO A 285 4.41 17.10 0.71
CA PRO A 285 4.69 15.72 0.38
C PRO A 285 4.46 15.48 -1.12
N PHE A 286 5.27 14.61 -1.71
CA PHE A 286 5.13 14.20 -3.10
C PHE A 286 5.63 12.76 -3.28
N CYS A 287 5.19 12.12 -4.36
CA CYS A 287 5.73 10.85 -4.83
C CYS A 287 6.01 10.95 -6.33
N ALA A 288 7.27 10.73 -6.72
CA ALA A 288 7.62 10.45 -8.11
C ALA A 288 7.68 8.93 -8.31
N PHE A 289 6.99 8.39 -9.31
CA PHE A 289 6.90 6.95 -9.52
C PHE A 289 6.90 6.56 -11.00
N ASN A 290 7.31 5.31 -11.24
CA ASN A 290 7.24 4.64 -12.52
C ASN A 290 5.88 3.92 -12.64
N GLY A 291 5.02 4.35 -13.58
CA GLY A 291 3.72 3.74 -13.84
C GLY A 291 3.74 2.63 -14.88
N GLY A 292 4.89 1.97 -15.09
CA GLY A 292 5.09 0.86 -16.03
C GLY A 292 5.31 1.29 -17.48
N ASN A 293 4.67 2.38 -17.91
CA ASN A 293 4.91 2.99 -19.22
C ASN A 293 4.81 4.53 -19.22
N ASP A 294 4.67 5.15 -18.04
CA ASP A 294 4.67 6.58 -17.83
C ASP A 294 5.41 6.93 -16.53
N VAL A 295 5.71 8.21 -16.33
CA VAL A 295 6.27 8.72 -15.06
C VAL A 295 5.41 9.86 -14.58
N PHE A 296 5.01 9.82 -13.32
CA PHE A 296 4.24 10.87 -12.68
C PHE A 296 4.86 11.30 -11.35
N VAL A 297 4.65 12.57 -11.04
CA VAL A 297 4.86 13.19 -9.73
C VAL A 297 3.50 13.60 -9.22
N ASP A 298 3.04 12.95 -8.16
CA ASP A 298 1.80 13.29 -7.48
C ASP A 298 2.10 14.09 -6.20
N ILE A 299 1.24 15.06 -5.87
CA ILE A 299 1.25 15.73 -4.56
C ILE A 299 0.55 14.83 -3.55
N GLY A 300 1.23 14.58 -2.44
CA GLY A 300 0.90 13.53 -1.48
C GLY A 300 1.66 12.23 -1.76
N ASP A 301 1.39 11.23 -0.93
CA ASP A 301 1.86 9.86 -1.16
C ASP A 301 0.84 8.84 -0.64
N LYS A 302 1.03 7.54 -0.90
CA LYS A 302 0.13 6.47 -0.41
C LYS A 302 -0.11 6.50 1.10
N SER A 303 0.81 7.01 1.93
CA SER A 303 0.57 7.13 3.38
C SER A 303 -0.58 8.09 3.67
N TRP A 304 -0.65 9.22 2.96
CA TRP A 304 -1.76 10.16 3.03
C TRP A 304 -3.07 9.55 2.53
N GLY A 305 -3.01 8.73 1.47
CA GLY A 305 -4.16 7.99 0.97
C GLY A 305 -4.74 7.02 1.99
N VAL A 306 -3.87 6.24 2.64
CA VAL A 306 -4.26 5.32 3.72
C VAL A 306 -4.83 6.07 4.92
N MET A 307 -4.18 7.15 5.37
CA MET A 307 -4.68 7.97 6.49
C MET A 307 -6.03 8.63 6.17
N ALA A 308 -6.24 9.07 4.93
CA ALA A 308 -7.53 9.56 4.48
C ALA A 308 -8.61 8.45 4.50
N CYS A 309 -8.27 7.22 4.10
CA CYS A 309 -9.19 6.08 4.23
C CYS A 309 -9.55 5.80 5.70
N GLN A 310 -8.55 5.80 6.59
CA GLN A 310 -8.72 5.65 8.03
C GLN A 310 -9.67 6.70 8.60
N GLN A 311 -9.45 7.97 8.27
CA GLN A 311 -10.27 9.09 8.74
C GLN A 311 -11.68 9.02 8.17
N PHE A 312 -11.83 8.72 6.87
CA PHE A 312 -13.13 8.62 6.21
C PHE A 312 -14.05 7.57 6.85
N PHE A 313 -13.47 6.45 7.29
CA PHE A 313 -14.20 5.40 8.00
C PHE A 313 -14.36 5.63 9.51
N GLY A 314 -14.16 6.85 9.98
CA GLY A 314 -14.41 7.24 11.38
C GLY A 314 -13.17 7.22 12.26
N GLY A 315 -11.97 7.36 11.70
CA GLY A 315 -10.71 7.44 12.46
C GLY A 315 -10.17 6.07 12.88
N ILE A 316 -10.11 5.12 11.96
CA ILE A 316 -9.54 3.79 12.23
C ILE A 316 -8.02 3.90 12.42
N GLU A 317 -7.50 3.43 13.55
CA GLU A 317 -6.07 3.52 13.86
C GLU A 317 -5.20 2.59 12.99
N GLY A 318 -3.91 2.95 12.86
CA GLY A 318 -2.92 2.16 12.11
C GLY A 318 -2.66 0.75 12.65
N ASN A 319 -2.92 0.53 13.94
CA ASN A 319 -2.85 -0.79 14.61
C ASN A 319 -4.06 -1.71 14.31
N ARG A 320 -5.09 -1.19 13.63
CA ARG A 320 -6.27 -1.93 13.15
C ARG A 320 -6.43 -1.85 11.64
N THR A 321 -5.41 -1.35 10.96
CA THR A 321 -5.36 -1.16 9.52
C THR A 321 -4.22 -1.99 8.94
N LEU A 322 -4.53 -2.78 7.90
CA LEU A 322 -3.54 -3.48 7.09
C LEU A 322 -3.50 -2.86 5.70
N HIS A 323 -2.32 -2.42 5.25
CA HIS A 323 -2.08 -2.15 3.84
C HIS A 323 -1.50 -3.39 3.16
N VAL A 324 -1.96 -3.72 1.97
CA VAL A 324 -1.45 -4.81 1.14
C VAL A 324 -0.97 -4.18 -0.15
N GLY A 325 0.33 -4.29 -0.46
CA GLY A 325 0.93 -3.66 -1.64
C GLY A 325 2.30 -4.24 -1.99
N ASP A 326 2.81 -3.90 -3.18
CA ASP A 326 4.11 -4.39 -3.67
C ASP A 326 5.21 -3.31 -3.56
N GLN A 327 6.27 -3.63 -2.83
CA GLN A 327 7.46 -2.76 -2.69
C GLN A 327 8.62 -3.15 -3.62
N PHE A 328 8.44 -4.12 -4.53
CA PHE A 328 9.46 -4.50 -5.53
C PHE A 328 9.48 -3.55 -6.73
N LEU A 329 8.32 -3.03 -7.13
CA LEU A 329 8.20 -2.12 -8.28
C LEU A 329 8.39 -0.64 -7.91
N SER A 330 8.65 -0.34 -6.64
CA SER A 330 8.70 1.01 -6.11
C SER A 330 10.06 1.69 -6.26
N ALA A 331 10.57 1.79 -7.49
CA ALA A 331 11.49 2.89 -7.76
C ALA A 331 10.72 4.20 -7.57
N GLY A 332 11.05 4.93 -6.49
CA GLY A 332 10.24 6.06 -6.01
C GLY A 332 9.43 5.81 -4.74
N ALA A 333 9.53 4.63 -4.13
CA ALA A 333 9.02 4.33 -2.78
C ALA A 333 7.48 4.40 -2.59
N ASN A 334 6.68 4.25 -3.64
CA ASN A 334 5.22 4.43 -3.60
C ASN A 334 4.54 3.62 -2.45
N ASP A 335 4.61 2.29 -2.49
CA ASP A 335 4.03 1.42 -1.44
C ASP A 335 4.81 1.43 -0.12
N PHE A 336 6.10 1.73 -0.19
CA PHE A 336 6.94 1.82 0.99
C PHE A 336 6.45 2.91 1.95
N LYS A 337 5.82 3.97 1.46
CA LYS A 337 5.28 5.05 2.29
C LYS A 337 4.07 4.62 3.12
N ALA A 338 3.26 3.67 2.66
CA ALA A 338 2.07 3.21 3.38
C ALA A 338 2.39 2.70 4.81
N ARG A 339 3.61 2.17 5.03
CA ARG A 339 4.09 1.75 6.35
C ARG A 339 4.21 2.87 7.39
N LEU A 340 4.10 4.14 6.97
CA LEU A 340 4.07 5.29 7.85
C LEU A 340 2.67 5.52 8.46
N ALA A 341 1.63 4.94 7.85
CA ALA A 341 0.23 5.12 8.26
C ALA A 341 -0.35 3.89 8.98
N CYS A 342 0.12 2.68 8.66
CA CYS A 342 -0.40 1.45 9.26
C CYS A 342 0.54 0.25 9.12
N THR A 343 0.11 -0.91 9.62
CA THR A 343 0.76 -2.20 9.30
C THR A 343 0.69 -2.47 7.79
N THR A 344 1.69 -3.12 7.21
CA THR A 344 1.79 -3.34 5.76
C THR A 344 2.30 -4.75 5.45
N ALA A 345 1.52 -5.54 4.70
CA ALA A 345 1.98 -6.77 4.09
C ALA A 345 2.58 -6.48 2.72
N TRP A 346 3.84 -6.91 2.52
CA TRP A 346 4.52 -6.78 1.23
C TRP A 346 4.28 -8.03 0.40
N ILE A 347 3.50 -7.89 -0.66
CA ILE A 347 3.18 -8.96 -1.62
C ILE A 347 3.98 -8.78 -2.90
N ALA A 348 4.24 -9.87 -3.62
CA ALA A 348 4.97 -9.87 -4.90
C ALA A 348 4.10 -10.24 -6.10
N SER A 349 2.81 -10.55 -5.86
CA SER A 349 1.85 -10.90 -6.92
C SER A 349 0.42 -10.95 -6.36
N PRO A 350 -0.61 -10.90 -7.24
CA PRO A 350 -2.00 -11.14 -6.84
C PRO A 350 -2.21 -12.49 -6.15
N ALA A 351 -1.43 -13.52 -6.49
CA ALA A 351 -1.51 -14.83 -5.84
C ALA A 351 -1.07 -14.79 -4.37
N GLU A 352 -0.08 -13.97 -4.03
CA GLU A 352 0.33 -13.77 -2.63
C GLU A 352 -0.72 -12.96 -1.84
N THR A 353 -1.42 -12.01 -2.49
CA THR A 353 -2.59 -11.34 -1.89
C THR A 353 -3.66 -12.36 -1.50
N VAL A 354 -4.01 -13.29 -2.39
CA VAL A 354 -4.97 -14.36 -2.09
C VAL A 354 -4.50 -15.24 -0.93
N GLN A 355 -3.23 -15.66 -0.94
CA GLN A 355 -2.66 -16.45 0.15
C GLN A 355 -2.73 -15.73 1.50
N LEU A 356 -2.39 -14.44 1.53
CA LEU A 356 -2.47 -13.61 2.75
C LEU A 356 -3.91 -13.53 3.27
N LEU A 357 -4.89 -13.31 2.39
CA LEU A 357 -6.30 -13.23 2.79
C LEU A 357 -6.83 -14.58 3.29
N ASP A 358 -6.40 -15.69 2.69
CA ASP A 358 -6.72 -17.04 3.16
C ASP A 358 -6.06 -17.32 4.52
N GLU A 359 -4.81 -16.87 4.74
CA GLU A 359 -4.11 -16.94 6.04
C GLU A 359 -4.84 -16.13 7.13
N ILE A 360 -5.27 -14.89 6.84
CA ILE A 360 -6.04 -14.06 7.77
C ILE A 360 -7.33 -14.77 8.21
N GLU A 361 -8.05 -15.38 7.27
CA GLU A 361 -9.27 -16.12 7.59
C GLU A 361 -8.99 -17.41 8.39
N GLN A 362 -7.87 -18.10 8.12
CA GLN A 362 -7.44 -19.26 8.91
C GLN A 362 -7.10 -18.85 10.36
N LEU A 363 -6.26 -17.82 10.53
CA LEU A 363 -5.82 -17.33 11.84
C LEU A 363 -6.99 -16.87 12.71
N ARG A 364 -8.04 -16.35 12.09
CA ARG A 364 -9.29 -16.02 12.79
C ARG A 364 -10.02 -17.26 13.28
N LYS A 365 -10.18 -18.29 12.44
CA LYS A 365 -10.88 -19.53 12.80
C LYS A 365 -10.19 -20.29 13.92
N GLU A 366 -8.86 -20.24 13.97
CA GLU A 366 -8.06 -20.85 15.05
C GLU A 366 -8.23 -20.14 16.41
N LYS A 367 -8.87 -18.95 16.46
CA LYS A 367 -9.17 -18.19 17.69
C LYS A 367 -10.60 -18.39 18.22
N VAL A 368 -11.47 -19.10 17.48
CA VAL A 368 -12.86 -19.40 17.89
C VAL A 368 -12.93 -20.70 18.67
#